data_AF-A0A7X6TN76-F1
#
_entry.id   AF-A0A7X6TN76-F1
#
_cell.length_a   1.000
_cell.length_b   1.000
_cell.length_c   1.000
_cell.angle_alpha   90.00
_cell.angle_beta   90.00
_cell.angle_gamma   90.00
#
_symmetry.space_group_name_H-M   'P 1'
#
loop_
_entity.id
_entity.type
_entity.pdbx_description
1 polymer ?
#
loop_
_entity_poly.entity_id
_entity_poly.type
_entity_poly.pdbx_seq_one_letter_code
_entity_poly.pdbx_strand_id
1 'polypeptide(L)'
;TDVSIEKIVSGYLGDRSKAFSFEAKVMTSAVNPAVYDITPPAPGAGYSYDAATGLYSFSLKHAESVDLPGLPLNAVIWLCETNTADYSITVTSGSGAGSITYTSDGGWYKIPVTEDISIRVENFKDGIPDTGVSLDVWPYFLILGLAAAGAATFFIIRRQRNRY
;
A
#
# COMPACT_ATOMS: atom_id res chain seq x y z
N THR A 1 17.05 -19.34 4.54
CA THR A 1 16.95 -17.95 4.06
C THR A 1 16.24 -17.14 5.11
N ASP A 2 16.61 -15.89 5.27
CA ASP A 2 16.08 -15.02 6.30
C ASP A 2 15.09 -14.02 5.68
N VAL A 3 13.97 -13.80 6.37
CA VAL A 3 12.95 -12.85 5.93
C VAL A 3 12.71 -11.81 6.99
N SER A 4 12.88 -10.54 6.62
CA SER A 4 12.50 -9.42 7.47
C SER A 4 11.17 -8.83 6.98
N ILE A 5 10.25 -8.54 7.90
CA ILE A 5 8.98 -7.90 7.60
C ILE A 5 8.97 -6.55 8.30
N GLU A 6 8.95 -5.46 7.54
CA GLU A 6 9.00 -4.09 8.03
C GLU A 6 7.64 -3.38 7.82
N LYS A 7 7.23 -2.62 8.83
CA LYS A 7 6.06 -1.75 8.75
C LYS A 7 6.44 -0.31 8.43
N ILE A 8 5.82 0.26 7.39
CA ILE A 8 5.87 1.70 7.12
C ILE A 8 4.48 2.30 7.20
N VAL A 9 4.38 3.48 7.81
CA VAL A 9 3.15 4.28 7.85
C VAL A 9 3.45 5.62 7.19
N SER A 10 2.71 5.94 6.13
CA SER A 10 2.91 7.11 5.29
C SER A 10 1.60 7.87 5.04
N GLY A 11 1.71 9.02 4.37
CA GLY A 11 0.62 9.98 4.23
C GLY A 11 0.49 10.93 5.44
N TYR A 12 -0.17 12.08 5.23
CA TYR A 12 -0.26 13.12 6.26
C TYR A 12 -1.10 12.70 7.47
N LEU A 13 -2.06 11.81 7.26
CA LEU A 13 -2.97 11.29 8.30
C LEU A 13 -2.56 9.91 8.83
N GLY A 14 -1.36 9.43 8.47
CA GLY A 14 -0.84 8.16 8.95
C GLY A 14 -0.47 8.19 10.43
N ASP A 15 -1.11 7.36 11.25
CA ASP A 15 -0.80 7.19 12.67
C ASP A 15 0.42 6.28 12.85
N ARG A 16 1.59 6.90 13.06
CA ARG A 16 2.87 6.19 13.26
C ARG A 16 2.99 5.50 14.62
N SER A 17 2.08 5.78 15.57
CA SER A 17 2.06 5.17 16.90
C SER A 17 1.15 3.94 16.97
N LYS A 18 0.23 3.78 16.01
CA LYS A 18 -0.68 2.65 15.90
C LYS A 18 0.11 1.36 15.67
N ALA A 19 -0.21 0.35 16.48
CA ALA A 19 0.23 -1.02 16.24
C ALA A 19 -0.73 -1.70 15.25
N PHE A 20 -0.18 -2.19 14.14
CA PHE A 20 -0.91 -2.97 13.15
C PHE A 20 -0.67 -4.46 13.39
N SER A 21 -1.72 -5.26 13.24
CA SER A 21 -1.70 -6.69 13.56
C SER A 21 -1.43 -7.49 12.30
N PHE A 22 -0.49 -8.41 12.38
CA PHE A 22 -0.10 -9.26 11.26
C PHE A 22 -0.35 -10.72 11.57
N GLU A 23 -0.75 -11.44 10.53
CA GLU A 23 -0.82 -12.88 10.50
C GLU A 23 0.03 -13.39 9.34
N ALA A 24 0.84 -14.41 9.58
CA ALA A 24 1.61 -15.04 8.51
C ALA A 24 1.54 -16.56 8.58
N LYS A 25 1.71 -17.21 7.42
CA LYS A 25 1.94 -18.66 7.30
C LYS A 25 3.11 -18.89 6.34
N VAL A 26 3.91 -19.91 6.64
CA VAL A 26 4.99 -20.36 5.76
C VAL A 26 4.50 -21.60 5.04
N MET A 27 4.42 -21.55 3.70
CA MET A 27 3.85 -22.60 2.87
C MET A 27 4.92 -23.25 1.99
N THR A 28 4.78 -24.54 1.71
CA THR A 28 5.72 -25.33 0.89
C THR A 28 5.86 -24.83 -0.55
N SER A 29 4.76 -24.42 -1.17
CA SER A 29 4.75 -23.86 -2.52
C SER A 29 3.44 -23.09 -2.79
N ALA A 30 3.42 -22.30 -3.86
CA ALA A 30 2.19 -21.64 -4.32
C ALA A 30 1.22 -22.62 -5.01
N VAL A 31 1.72 -23.72 -5.60
CA VAL A 31 0.96 -24.65 -6.44
C VAL A 31 0.31 -25.76 -5.60
N ASN A 32 1.05 -26.32 -4.66
CA ASN A 32 0.58 -27.32 -3.70
C ASN A 32 0.93 -26.85 -2.28
N PRO A 33 0.17 -25.90 -1.73
CA PRO A 33 0.47 -25.31 -0.43
C PRO A 33 0.16 -26.30 0.69
N ALA A 34 1.20 -26.68 1.44
CA ALA A 34 1.08 -27.25 2.77
C ALA A 34 1.81 -26.33 3.75
N VAL A 35 1.34 -26.28 5.00
CA VAL A 35 2.02 -25.52 6.06
C VAL A 35 3.39 -26.17 6.29
N TYR A 36 4.45 -25.36 6.27
CA TYR A 36 5.74 -25.81 6.75
C TYR A 36 5.69 -26.02 8.26
N ASP A 37 6.14 -27.18 8.69
CA ASP A 37 6.39 -27.46 10.10
C ASP A 37 7.76 -26.84 10.44
N ILE A 38 7.76 -25.61 10.95
CA ILE A 38 9.00 -24.93 11.34
C ILE A 38 9.08 -24.77 12.86
N THR A 39 10.32 -24.69 13.34
CA THR A 39 10.63 -24.58 14.76
C THR A 39 9.88 -23.40 15.40
N PRO A 40 9.26 -23.60 16.57
CA PRO A 40 8.62 -22.51 17.32
C PRO A 40 9.59 -21.34 17.58
N PRO A 41 9.07 -20.10 17.71
CA PRO A 41 9.89 -18.94 18.04
C PRO A 41 10.73 -19.14 19.29
N ALA A 42 11.97 -18.65 19.26
CA ALA A 42 12.74 -18.47 20.48
C ALA A 42 12.05 -17.43 21.40
N PRO A 43 12.19 -17.54 22.74
CA PRO A 43 11.72 -16.51 23.65
C PRO A 43 12.26 -15.13 23.24
N GLY A 44 11.36 -14.15 23.08
CA GLY A 44 11.73 -12.78 22.68
C GLY A 44 11.78 -12.52 21.18
N ALA A 45 11.36 -13.46 20.32
CA ALA A 45 11.38 -13.28 18.86
C ALA A 45 10.38 -12.23 18.31
N GLY A 46 9.52 -11.64 19.14
CA GLY A 46 8.57 -10.60 18.72
C GLY A 46 7.30 -11.09 18.03
N TYR A 47 7.09 -12.40 17.94
CA TYR A 47 5.90 -13.03 17.39
C TYR A 47 5.50 -14.29 18.18
N SER A 48 4.22 -14.67 18.10
CA SER A 48 3.70 -15.95 18.59
C SER A 48 3.50 -16.93 17.43
N TYR A 49 3.49 -18.23 17.73
CA TYR A 49 3.22 -19.30 16.77
C TYR A 49 2.16 -20.26 17.30
N ASP A 50 1.10 -20.49 16.53
CA ASP A 50 0.11 -21.53 16.77
C ASP A 50 0.44 -22.77 15.94
N ALA A 51 0.88 -23.84 16.61
CA ALA A 51 1.25 -25.11 15.98
C ALA A 51 0.06 -25.88 15.38
N ALA A 52 -1.17 -25.65 15.84
CA ALA A 52 -2.36 -26.31 15.29
C ALA A 52 -2.73 -25.76 13.92
N THR A 53 -2.50 -24.45 13.70
CA THR A 53 -2.88 -23.76 12.46
C THR A 53 -1.69 -23.35 11.59
N GLY A 54 -0.48 -23.41 12.13
CA GLY A 54 0.75 -22.91 11.51
C GLY A 54 0.82 -21.39 11.41
N LEU A 55 0.14 -20.66 12.31
CA LEU A 55 -0.05 -19.22 12.19
C LEU A 55 0.97 -18.46 13.04
N TYR A 56 1.69 -17.54 12.41
CA TYR A 56 2.49 -16.53 13.07
C TYR A 56 1.63 -15.31 13.33
N SER A 57 1.68 -14.76 14.55
CA SER A 57 0.98 -13.51 14.88
C SER A 57 1.92 -12.53 15.55
N PHE A 58 1.90 -11.29 15.10
CA PHE A 58 2.73 -10.22 15.63
C PHE A 58 2.08 -8.85 15.42
N SER A 59 2.66 -7.81 16.01
CA SER A 59 2.23 -6.44 15.78
C SER A 59 3.41 -5.51 15.60
N LEU A 60 3.31 -4.62 14.62
CA LEU A 60 4.35 -3.65 14.30
C LEU A 60 3.75 -2.24 14.22
N LYS A 61 4.45 -1.27 14.79
CA LYS A 61 4.26 0.16 14.56
C LYS A 61 5.14 0.62 13.41
N HIS A 62 5.05 1.90 13.06
CA HIS A 62 5.92 2.48 12.05
C HIS A 62 7.41 2.26 12.36
N ALA A 63 8.15 1.81 11.33
CA ALA A 63 9.58 1.53 11.36
C ALA A 63 9.99 0.38 12.31
N GLU A 64 9.02 -0.39 12.82
CA GLU A 64 9.29 -1.65 13.48
C GLU A 64 9.36 -2.79 12.45
N SER A 65 10.15 -3.80 12.75
CA SER A 65 10.27 -5.00 11.94
C SER A 65 10.27 -6.27 12.80
N VAL A 66 10.00 -7.40 12.16
CA VAL A 66 10.17 -8.74 12.72
C VAL A 66 10.94 -9.61 11.74
N ASP A 67 11.84 -10.44 12.27
CA ASP A 67 12.65 -11.35 11.48
C ASP A 67 12.18 -12.80 11.66
N LEU A 68 12.01 -13.49 10.54
CA LEU A 68 11.73 -14.92 10.45
C LEU A 68 12.96 -15.61 9.85
N PRO A 69 13.91 -16.04 10.71
CA PRO A 69 15.16 -16.63 10.24
C PRO A 69 14.97 -18.09 9.81
N GLY A 70 15.85 -18.57 8.94
CA GLY A 70 15.98 -20.00 8.65
C GLY A 70 14.80 -20.61 7.89
N LEU A 71 14.07 -19.82 7.11
CA LEU A 71 13.00 -20.34 6.27
C LEU A 71 13.57 -21.24 5.15
N PRO A 72 12.84 -22.29 4.74
CA PRO A 72 13.23 -23.15 3.62
C PRO A 72 13.27 -22.38 2.29
N LEU A 73 14.27 -22.69 1.46
CA LEU A 73 14.35 -22.16 0.09
C LEU A 73 13.14 -22.62 -0.73
N ASN A 74 12.58 -21.72 -1.54
CA ASN A 74 11.36 -21.89 -2.33
C ASN A 74 10.05 -22.00 -1.52
N ALA A 75 10.09 -21.71 -0.22
CA ALA A 75 8.87 -21.49 0.55
C ALA A 75 8.09 -20.29 0.02
N VAL A 76 6.81 -20.19 0.39
CA VAL A 76 5.97 -19.02 0.11
C VAL A 76 5.40 -18.50 1.42
N ILE A 77 5.69 -17.26 1.75
CA ILE A 77 5.04 -16.57 2.87
C ILE A 77 3.67 -16.12 2.42
N TRP A 78 2.65 -16.50 3.17
CA TRP A 78 1.32 -15.92 3.09
C TRP A 78 1.22 -14.90 4.22
N LEU A 79 1.15 -13.62 3.88
CA LEU A 79 1.09 -12.52 4.84
C LEU A 79 -0.28 -11.83 4.78
N CYS A 80 -0.88 -11.53 5.92
CA CYS A 80 -2.09 -10.75 6.06
C CYS A 80 -1.86 -9.66 7.10
N GLU A 81 -2.28 -8.43 6.80
CA GLU A 81 -2.32 -7.35 7.78
C GLU A 81 -3.77 -7.02 8.10
N THR A 82 -4.08 -6.97 9.39
CA THR A 82 -5.40 -6.67 9.94
C THR A 82 -5.35 -5.37 10.73
N ASN A 83 -6.52 -4.84 11.14
CA ASN A 83 -6.63 -3.54 11.83
C ASN A 83 -6.15 -2.34 10.97
N THR A 84 -6.44 -2.40 9.67
CA THR A 84 -5.99 -1.44 8.64
C THR A 84 -7.11 -0.54 8.12
N ALA A 85 -8.22 -0.40 8.86
CA ALA A 85 -9.34 0.43 8.44
C ALA A 85 -8.87 1.84 8.05
N ASP A 86 -9.33 2.31 6.88
CA ASP A 86 -9.00 3.60 6.26
C ASP A 86 -7.55 3.77 5.78
N TYR A 87 -6.76 2.69 5.70
CA TYR A 87 -5.43 2.71 5.08
C TYR A 87 -5.43 2.01 3.72
N SER A 88 -4.69 2.58 2.77
CA SER A 88 -4.30 1.90 1.54
C SER A 88 -3.01 1.11 1.80
N ILE A 89 -3.06 -0.19 1.59
CA ILE A 89 -1.93 -1.10 1.88
C ILE A 89 -1.16 -1.39 0.59
N THR A 90 0.17 -1.23 0.64
CA THR A 90 1.09 -1.68 -0.41
C THR A 90 2.11 -2.65 0.19
N VAL A 91 2.22 -3.83 -0.40
CA VAL A 91 3.22 -4.84 0.00
C VAL A 91 4.24 -4.99 -1.09
N THR A 92 5.50 -4.80 -0.75
CA THR A 92 6.62 -5.05 -1.65
C THR A 92 7.62 -6.01 -1.02
N SER A 93 8.38 -6.72 -1.85
CA SER A 93 9.57 -7.46 -1.42
C SER A 93 10.75 -7.17 -2.34
N GLY A 94 11.97 -7.43 -1.87
CA GLY A 94 13.15 -7.38 -2.72
C GLY A 94 14.45 -7.68 -1.99
N SER A 95 15.48 -7.93 -2.80
CA SER A 95 16.88 -8.03 -2.43
C SER A 95 17.66 -7.05 -3.34
N GLY A 96 18.41 -6.10 -2.77
CA GLY A 96 19.16 -5.12 -3.58
C GLY A 96 18.29 -4.21 -4.48
N ALA A 97 18.65 -4.08 -5.77
CA ALA A 97 18.15 -3.04 -6.68
C ALA A 97 16.77 -3.30 -7.34
N GLY A 98 16.11 -4.43 -7.05
CA GLY A 98 14.80 -4.78 -7.58
C GLY A 98 13.75 -4.94 -6.49
N SER A 99 12.62 -4.24 -6.59
CA SER A 99 11.48 -4.42 -5.70
C SER A 99 10.26 -4.88 -6.49
N ILE A 100 9.56 -5.90 -5.99
CA ILE A 100 8.35 -6.47 -6.56
C ILE A 100 7.16 -6.06 -5.68
N THR A 101 6.06 -5.60 -6.29
CA THR A 101 4.80 -5.30 -5.61
C THR A 101 3.84 -6.48 -5.69
N TYR A 102 3.19 -6.81 -4.57
CA TYR A 102 2.27 -7.93 -4.45
C TYR A 102 0.82 -7.44 -4.33
N THR A 103 -0.09 -8.17 -4.96
CA THR A 103 -1.53 -7.98 -4.81
C THR A 103 -2.08 -9.00 -3.81
N SER A 104 -3.11 -8.61 -3.07
CA SER A 104 -3.80 -9.49 -2.14
C SER A 104 -4.70 -10.48 -2.89
N ASP A 105 -4.67 -11.74 -2.50
CA ASP A 105 -5.60 -12.78 -2.90
C ASP A 105 -6.33 -13.31 -1.66
N GLY A 106 -7.62 -12.98 -1.52
CA GLY A 106 -8.41 -13.34 -0.34
C GLY A 106 -7.88 -12.75 0.98
N GLY A 107 -7.24 -11.58 0.93
CA GLY A 107 -6.60 -10.93 2.10
C GLY A 107 -5.16 -11.37 2.38
N TRP A 108 -4.63 -12.32 1.61
CA TRP A 108 -3.26 -12.83 1.76
C TRP A 108 -2.35 -12.35 0.62
N TYR A 109 -1.16 -11.87 0.96
CA TYR A 109 -0.07 -11.59 0.04
C TYR A 109 0.84 -12.82 0.00
N LYS A 110 1.02 -13.40 -1.20
CA LYS A 110 1.77 -14.65 -1.40
C LYS A 110 3.16 -14.33 -1.96
N ILE A 111 4.18 -14.38 -1.11
CA ILE A 111 5.53 -13.89 -1.37
C ILE A 111 6.51 -15.07 -1.42
N PRO A 112 7.07 -15.41 -2.58
CA PRO A 112 8.08 -16.47 -2.69
C PRO A 112 9.37 -16.09 -1.97
N VAL A 113 9.95 -17.06 -1.26
CA VAL A 113 11.24 -16.95 -0.57
C VAL A 113 12.28 -17.68 -1.41
N THR A 114 12.89 -16.98 -2.35
CA THR A 114 13.93 -17.51 -3.26
C THR A 114 15.35 -17.20 -2.80
N GLU A 115 15.49 -16.32 -1.81
CA GLU A 115 16.73 -15.86 -1.20
C GLU A 115 16.37 -15.13 0.11
N ASP A 116 17.34 -14.45 0.71
CA ASP A 116 17.07 -13.55 1.83
C ASP A 116 16.36 -12.30 1.31
N ILE A 117 15.18 -11.99 1.86
CA ILE A 117 14.32 -10.91 1.36
C ILE A 117 13.87 -10.00 2.49
N SER A 118 13.69 -8.72 2.15
CA SER A 118 12.96 -7.77 2.99
C SER A 118 11.57 -7.52 2.40
N ILE A 119 10.54 -7.71 3.21
CA ILE A 119 9.14 -7.43 2.90
C ILE A 119 8.77 -6.10 3.55
N ARG A 120 8.38 -5.12 2.75
CA ARG A 120 7.91 -3.82 3.23
C ARG A 120 6.41 -3.73 3.09
N VAL A 121 5.72 -3.52 4.20
CA VAL A 121 4.27 -3.31 4.25
C VAL A 121 3.99 -1.84 4.57
N GLU A 122 3.60 -1.08 3.56
CA GLU A 122 3.28 0.34 3.66
C GLU A 122 1.78 0.57 3.82
N ASN A 123 1.40 1.23 4.93
CA ASN A 123 0.05 1.74 5.16
C ASN A 123 0.03 3.23 4.90
N PHE A 124 -0.58 3.62 3.80
CA PHE A 124 -0.76 5.00 3.42
C PHE A 124 -2.15 5.49 3.87
N LYS A 125 -2.19 6.61 4.60
CA LYS A 125 -3.44 7.31 4.92
C LYS A 125 -3.24 8.80 4.74
N ASP A 126 -4.08 9.36 3.89
CA ASP A 126 -4.10 10.79 3.61
C ASP A 126 -5.53 11.31 3.57
N GLY A 127 -5.69 12.62 3.69
CA GLY A 127 -6.96 13.30 3.56
C GLY A 127 -6.94 14.18 2.33
N ILE A 128 -8.05 14.21 1.60
CA ILE A 128 -8.35 15.42 0.83
C ILE A 128 -8.65 16.47 1.91
N PRO A 129 -7.95 17.62 1.99
CA PRO A 129 -8.49 18.71 2.79
C PRO A 129 -9.89 18.97 2.24
N ASP A 130 -10.90 18.90 3.10
CA ASP A 130 -12.27 19.21 2.74
C ASP A 130 -12.33 20.72 2.45
N THR A 131 -11.91 21.13 1.25
CA THR A 131 -11.87 22.54 0.88
C THR A 131 -13.27 23.10 0.72
N GLY A 132 -14.33 22.28 0.79
CA GLY A 132 -15.71 22.73 0.62
C GLY A 132 -15.97 23.40 -0.73
N VAL A 133 -15.04 23.29 -1.68
CA VAL A 133 -15.18 23.83 -3.03
C VAL A 133 -15.13 22.65 -3.98
N SER A 134 -16.30 22.19 -4.40
CA SER A 134 -16.41 21.53 -5.69
C SER A 134 -15.88 22.52 -6.72
N LEU A 135 -14.73 22.24 -7.34
CA LEU A 135 -14.32 22.92 -8.57
C LEU A 135 -15.25 22.45 -9.68
N ASP A 136 -16.52 22.85 -9.63
CA ASP A 136 -17.36 22.84 -10.80
C ASP A 136 -16.63 23.72 -11.81
N VAL A 137 -16.16 23.12 -12.90
CA VAL A 137 -15.45 23.86 -13.97
C VAL A 137 -16.45 24.70 -14.79
N TRP A 138 -17.76 24.52 -14.55
CA TRP A 138 -18.86 25.21 -15.22
C TRP A 138 -18.85 26.74 -15.11
N PRO A 139 -18.62 27.36 -13.93
CA PRO A 139 -18.53 28.82 -13.79
C PRO A 139 -17.38 29.41 -14.61
N TYR A 140 -16.26 28.71 -14.74
CA TYR A 140 -15.11 29.17 -15.53
C TYR A 140 -15.38 29.08 -17.04
N PHE A 141 -16.04 28.01 -17.51
CA PHE A 141 -16.48 27.91 -18.91
C PHE A 141 -17.52 28.98 -19.28
N LEU A 142 -18.40 29.36 -18.34
CA LEU A 142 -19.37 30.43 -18.56
C LEU A 142 -18.69 31.80 -18.71
N ILE A 143 -17.74 32.13 -17.84
CA ILE A 143 -16.98 33.39 -17.93
C ILE A 143 -16.15 33.43 -19.22
N LEU A 144 -15.50 32.32 -19.58
CA LEU A 144 -14.74 32.21 -20.84
C LEU A 144 -15.64 32.37 -22.07
N GLY A 145 -16.83 31.78 -22.05
CA GLY A 145 -17.83 31.92 -23.11
C GLY A 145 -18.34 33.36 -23.28
N LEU A 146 -18.64 34.05 -22.18
CA LEU A 146 -19.04 35.46 -22.19
C LEU A 146 -17.92 36.38 -22.71
N ALA A 147 -16.68 36.15 -22.29
CA ALA A 147 -15.53 36.92 -22.76
C ALA A 147 -15.28 36.73 -24.27
N ALA A 148 -15.38 35.49 -24.77
CA ALA A 148 -15.23 35.20 -26.20
C ALA A 148 -16.34 35.84 -27.04
N ALA A 149 -17.59 35.78 -26.57
CA ALA A 149 -18.74 36.41 -27.25
C ALA A 149 -18.60 37.95 -27.29
N GLY A 150 -18.16 38.57 -26.20
CA GLY A 150 -17.86 40.00 -26.12
C GLY A 150 -16.73 40.43 -27.06
N ALA A 151 -15.64 39.65 -27.10
CA ALA A 151 -14.53 39.92 -28.01
C ALA A 151 -14.96 39.81 -29.49
N ALA A 152 -15.77 38.81 -29.85
CA ALA A 152 -16.26 38.62 -31.21
C ALA A 152 -17.19 39.77 -31.66
N THR A 153 -18.15 40.17 -30.81
CA THR A 153 -19.04 41.31 -31.11
C THR A 153 -18.27 42.62 -31.24
N PHE A 154 -17.31 42.89 -30.35
CA PHE A 154 -16.44 44.06 -30.47
C PHE A 154 -15.64 44.07 -31.79
N PHE A 155 -15.10 42.93 -32.20
CA PHE A 155 -14.33 42.82 -33.44
C PHE A 155 -15.19 43.04 -34.70
N ILE A 156 -16.44 42.54 -34.69
CA ILE A 156 -17.40 42.73 -35.79
C ILE A 156 -17.77 44.22 -35.91
N ILE A 157 -18.12 44.89 -34.80
CA ILE A 157 -18.46 46.32 -34.80
C ILE A 157 -17.28 47.17 -35.27
N ARG A 158 -16.06 46.85 -34.81
CA ARG A 158 -14.84 47.54 -35.25
C ARG A 158 -14.58 47.37 -36.75
N ARG A 159 -14.84 46.19 -37.32
CA ARG A 159 -14.72 45.95 -38.77
C ARG A 159 -15.77 46.71 -39.59
N GLN A 160 -16.98 46.84 -39.08
CA GLN A 160 -18.05 47.58 -39.77
C GLN A 160 -17.82 49.10 -39.74
N ARG A 161 -17.32 49.66 -38.63
CA ARG A 161 -16.95 51.09 -38.54
C ARG A 161 -15.81 51.50 -39.46
N ASN A 162 -14.92 50.58 -39.83
CA ASN A 162 -13.81 50.86 -40.75
C ASN A 162 -14.17 50.69 -42.24
N ARG A 163 -15.44 50.38 -42.57
CA ARG A 163 -15.94 50.22 -43.95
C ARG A 163 -16.90 51.34 -44.39
N TYR A 164 -17.04 52.39 -43.59
CA TYR A 164 -17.73 53.63 -43.93
C TYR A 164 -16.73 54.79 -43.97
#